data_AF-A0AAD8AL80-F1
#
_entry.id   AF-A0AAD8AL80-F1
#
_cell.length_a   1.000
_cell.length_b   1.000
_cell.length_c   1.000
_cell.angle_alpha   90.00
_cell.angle_beta   90.00
_cell.angle_gamma   90.00
#
_symmetry.space_group_name_H-M   'P 1'
#
loop_
_entity.id
_entity.type
_entity.pdbx_description
1 polymer ?
#
loop_
_entity_poly.entity_id
_entity_poly.type
_entity_poly.pdbx_seq_one_letter_code
_entity_poly.pdbx_strand_id
1 'polypeptide(L)'
;MKRKISEFASRREHSRYDCCVVAIMSHGRKGRSQLDSSIVAVDGHLLDTAWVVEQVNSFNAPQLIRRPKIFFFQSCRGYEEDFGVQPTMGRVEPDGQ
;
A
#
# COMPACT_ATOMS: atom_id res chain seq x y z
N MET A 1 4.09 -13.09 -6.82
CA MET A 1 4.26 -11.66 -6.44
C MET A 1 5.46 -11.42 -5.51
N LYS A 2 5.56 -12.09 -4.33
CA LYS A 2 6.64 -11.92 -3.34
C LYS A 2 8.06 -11.76 -3.91
N ARG A 3 8.50 -12.71 -4.74
CA ARG A 3 9.84 -12.68 -5.37
C ARG A 3 10.15 -11.36 -6.07
N LYS A 4 9.19 -10.84 -6.86
CA LYS A 4 9.39 -9.60 -7.62
C LYS A 4 9.50 -8.37 -6.74
N ILE A 5 8.79 -8.36 -5.60
CA ILE A 5 8.88 -7.29 -4.60
C ILE A 5 10.26 -7.33 -3.92
N SER A 6 10.71 -8.51 -3.49
CA SER A 6 12.05 -8.66 -2.89
C SER A 6 13.17 -8.32 -3.89
N GLU A 7 13.06 -8.77 -5.15
CA GLU A 7 13.97 -8.37 -6.23
C GLU A 7 14.00 -6.85 -6.39
N PHE A 8 12.83 -6.20 -6.46
CA PHE A 8 12.73 -4.74 -6.56
C PHE A 8 13.38 -4.03 -5.36
N ALA A 9 13.09 -4.46 -4.13
CA ALA A 9 13.65 -3.86 -2.92
C ALA A 9 15.20 -3.92 -2.87
N SER A 10 15.78 -4.97 -3.46
CA SER A 10 17.23 -5.20 -3.49
C SER A 10 18.01 -4.45 -4.58
N ARG A 11 17.32 -3.72 -5.46
CA ARG A 11 17.93 -3.03 -6.62
C ARG A 11 18.95 -1.97 -6.16
N ARG A 12 20.19 -2.08 -6.63
CA ARG A 12 21.29 -1.19 -6.24
C ARG A 12 21.13 0.23 -6.78
N GLU A 13 20.45 0.36 -7.92
CA GLU A 13 20.20 1.62 -8.59
C GLU A 13 19.30 2.58 -7.79
N HIS A 14 18.58 2.10 -6.77
CA HIS A 14 17.79 2.94 -5.86
C HIS A 14 18.59 4.08 -5.22
N SER A 15 19.90 3.88 -5.01
CA SER A 15 20.82 4.91 -4.51
C SER A 15 20.87 6.18 -5.37
N ARG A 16 20.54 6.05 -6.66
CA ARG A 16 20.58 7.13 -7.66
C ARG A 16 19.30 7.96 -7.71
N TYR A 17 18.27 7.60 -6.95
CA TYR A 17 16.97 8.25 -6.96
C TYR A 17 16.63 8.86 -5.60
N ASP A 18 15.74 9.86 -5.61
CA ASP A 18 15.38 10.60 -4.40
C ASP A 18 14.15 10.06 -3.67
N CYS A 19 13.34 9.21 -4.32
CA CYS A 19 12.18 8.57 -3.71
C CYS A 19 11.91 7.19 -4.33
N CYS A 20 11.02 6.44 -3.70
CA CYS A 20 10.48 5.19 -4.21
C CYS A 20 8.95 5.24 -4.17
N VAL A 21 8.31 4.80 -5.25
CA VAL A 21 6.87 4.65 -5.34
C VAL A 21 6.53 3.21 -5.70
N VAL A 22 5.61 2.60 -4.95
CA VAL A 22 5.09 1.25 -5.21
C VAL A 22 3.58 1.34 -5.35
N ALA A 23 3.06 1.02 -6.53
CA ALA A 23 1.63 0.90 -6.78
C ALA A 23 1.27 -0.57 -7.02
N ILE A 24 0.31 -1.09 -6.26
CA ILE A 24 -0.24 -2.44 -6.44
C ILE A 24 -1.73 -2.32 -6.69
N MET A 25 -2.18 -2.97 -7.76
CA MET A 25 -3.58 -3.05 -8.17
C MET A 25 -3.98 -4.51 -8.26
N SER A 26 -4.94 -4.95 -7.45
CA SER A 26 -5.46 -6.32 -7.46
C SER A 26 -6.78 -6.44 -6.71
N HIS A 27 -7.36 -7.65 -6.70
CA HIS A 27 -8.30 -8.00 -5.64
C HIS A 27 -7.63 -7.96 -4.27
N GLY A 28 -8.42 -7.65 -3.26
CA GLY A 28 -7.96 -7.66 -1.87
C GLY A 28 -8.99 -8.30 -0.96
N ARG A 29 -8.55 -8.60 0.25
CA ARG A 29 -9.37 -9.12 1.34
C ARG A 29 -9.03 -8.38 2.61
N LYS A 30 -9.97 -8.41 3.56
CA LYS A 30 -9.72 -8.00 4.94
C LYS A 30 -8.50 -8.75 5.49
N GLY A 31 -7.57 -8.02 6.10
CA GLY A 31 -6.40 -8.60 6.75
C GLY A 31 -6.74 -9.33 8.04
N ARG A 32 -5.70 -9.70 8.79
CA ARG A 32 -5.85 -10.37 10.10
C ARG A 32 -6.42 -9.42 11.16
N SER A 33 -6.11 -8.14 11.06
CA SER A 33 -6.65 -7.05 11.88
C SER A 33 -7.56 -6.15 11.04
N GLN A 34 -8.42 -5.37 11.70
CA GLN A 34 -9.21 -4.30 11.07
C GLN A 34 -8.33 -3.24 10.39
N LEU A 35 -7.07 -3.13 10.82
CA LEU A 35 -6.10 -2.18 10.29
C LEU A 35 -5.36 -2.68 9.05
N ASP A 36 -5.36 -4.00 8.80
CA ASP A 36 -4.55 -4.62 7.76
C ASP A 36 -5.39 -5.05 6.55
N SER A 37 -4.73 -5.17 5.40
CA SER A 37 -5.33 -5.68 4.16
C SER A 37 -4.42 -6.69 3.49
N SER A 38 -5.01 -7.65 2.78
CA SER A 38 -4.26 -8.63 2.00
C SER A 38 -4.53 -8.45 0.51
N ILE A 39 -3.47 -8.47 -0.29
CA ILE A 39 -3.50 -8.52 -1.75
C ILE A 39 -3.68 -9.98 -2.16
N VAL A 40 -4.61 -10.24 -3.07
CA VAL A 40 -4.78 -11.55 -3.70
C VAL A 40 -3.92 -11.57 -4.96
N ALA A 41 -2.92 -12.47 -5.01
CA ALA A 41 -2.13 -12.67 -6.21
C ALA A 41 -2.88 -13.54 -7.24
N VAL A 42 -2.41 -13.56 -8.49
CA VAL A 42 -3.04 -14.31 -9.60
C VAL A 42 -3.11 -15.82 -9.33
N ASP A 43 -2.21 -16.35 -8.52
CA ASP A 43 -2.17 -17.74 -8.06
C ASP A 43 -3.12 -18.01 -6.86
N GLY A 44 -3.91 -17.01 -6.46
CA GLY A 44 -4.83 -17.07 -5.33
C GLY A 44 -4.15 -16.93 -3.96
N HIS A 45 -2.81 -16.84 -3.89
CA HIS A 45 -2.11 -16.66 -2.63
C HIS A 45 -2.29 -15.24 -2.09
N LEU A 46 -2.37 -15.15 -0.76
CA LEU A 46 -2.51 -13.88 -0.05
C LEU A 46 -1.14 -13.30 0.30
N LEU A 47 -1.04 -11.98 0.14
CA LEU A 47 0.12 -11.18 0.52
C LEU A 47 -0.32 -10.00 1.37
N ASP A 48 0.22 -9.88 2.58
CA ASP A 48 -0.09 -8.75 3.46
C ASP A 48 0.50 -7.45 2.90
N THR A 49 -0.28 -6.37 2.89
CA THR A 49 0.22 -5.04 2.54
C THR A 49 1.35 -4.58 3.48
N ALA A 50 1.29 -4.95 4.76
CA ALA A 50 2.33 -4.66 5.74
C ALA A 50 3.65 -5.34 5.37
N TRP A 51 3.59 -6.58 4.85
CA TRP A 51 4.78 -7.28 4.36
C TRP A 51 5.42 -6.55 3.18
N VAL A 52 4.62 -5.99 2.26
CA VAL A 52 5.15 -5.18 1.13
C VAL A 52 5.89 -3.95 1.65
N VAL A 53 5.30 -3.23 2.61
CA VAL A 53 5.93 -2.06 3.24
C VAL A 53 7.22 -2.45 3.96
N GLU A 54 7.22 -3.59 4.65
CA GLU A 54 8.39 -4.13 5.34
C GLU A 54 9.54 -4.42 4.37
N GLN A 55 9.26 -4.99 3.18
CA GLN A 55 10.32 -5.30 2.21
C GLN A 55 11.06 -4.05 1.70
N VAL A 56 10.41 -2.89 1.70
CA VAL A 56 10.99 -1.64 1.18
C VAL A 56 11.45 -0.73 2.32
N ASN A 57 11.49 -1.22 3.58
CA ASN A 57 11.96 -0.42 4.71
C ASN A 57 13.49 -0.18 4.69
N SER A 58 13.99 0.62 5.63
CA SER A 58 15.41 0.96 5.72
C SER A 58 16.36 -0.23 5.97
N PHE A 59 15.85 -1.33 6.53
CA PHE A 59 16.64 -2.53 6.81
C PHE A 59 16.72 -3.45 5.58
N ASN A 60 15.59 -3.71 4.93
CA ASN A 60 15.46 -4.62 3.79
C ASN A 60 15.83 -3.96 2.46
N ALA A 61 15.71 -2.63 2.35
CA ALA A 61 16.13 -1.84 1.19
C ALA A 61 17.09 -0.71 1.61
N PRO A 62 18.37 -1.02 1.94
CA PRO A 62 19.34 -0.03 2.44
C PRO A 62 19.58 1.15 1.49
N GLN A 63 19.43 0.92 0.19
CA GLN A 63 19.60 1.95 -0.85
C GLN A 63 18.49 3.02 -0.82
N LEU A 64 17.41 2.79 -0.07
CA LEU A 64 16.30 3.71 0.16
C LEU A 64 16.29 4.30 1.59
N ILE A 65 17.38 4.15 2.35
CA ILE A 65 17.55 4.81 3.65
C ILE A 65 17.43 6.33 3.44
N ARG A 66 16.65 6.99 4.32
CA ARG A 66 16.35 8.43 4.26
C ARG A 66 15.67 8.93 2.98
N ARG A 67 15.22 8.03 2.09
CA ARG A 67 14.39 8.36 0.93
C ARG A 67 12.89 8.19 1.27
N PRO A 68 11.99 9.10 0.84
CA PRO A 68 10.55 8.89 0.93
C PRO A 68 10.10 7.63 0.18
N LYS A 69 9.16 6.89 0.78
CA LYS A 69 8.63 5.62 0.26
C LYS A 69 7.10 5.72 0.24
N ILE A 70 6.53 5.82 -0.96
CA ILE A 70 5.11 6.08 -1.17
C ILE A 70 4.46 4.80 -1.69
N PHE A 71 3.34 4.41 -1.09
CA PHE A 71 2.63 3.19 -1.44
C PHE A 71 1.19 3.51 -1.83
N PHE A 72 0.75 2.95 -2.96
CA PHE A 72 -0.64 2.96 -3.38
C PHE A 72 -1.13 1.52 -3.46
N PHE A 73 -2.09 1.16 -2.61
CA PHE A 73 -2.75 -0.14 -2.64
C PHE A 73 -4.18 0.05 -3.15
N GLN A 74 -4.38 -0.16 -4.44
CA GLN A 74 -5.71 -0.26 -5.02
C GLN A 74 -6.16 -1.71 -4.89
N SER A 75 -6.96 -1.98 -3.87
CA SER A 75 -7.50 -3.30 -3.59
C SER A 75 -8.63 -3.21 -2.58
N CYS A 76 -9.59 -4.13 -2.63
CA CYS A 76 -10.62 -4.23 -1.61
C CYS A 76 -10.01 -4.48 -0.23
N ARG A 77 -10.58 -3.87 0.82
CA ARG A 77 -10.17 -4.08 2.24
C ARG A 77 -11.18 -4.91 3.03
N GLY A 78 -12.14 -5.49 2.33
CA GLY A 78 -13.34 -6.14 2.84
C GLY A 78 -14.38 -6.19 1.73
N TYR A 79 -15.56 -6.72 2.05
CA TYR A 79 -16.69 -6.79 1.12
C TYR A 79 -17.82 -5.82 1.48
N GLU A 80 -17.66 -5.08 2.57
CA GLU A 80 -18.65 -4.12 3.03
C GLU A 80 -18.65 -2.90 2.09
N GLU A 81 -19.84 -2.52 1.64
CA GLU A 81 -20.07 -1.31 0.86
C GLU A 81 -20.39 -0.16 1.82
N ASP A 82 -19.78 1.00 1.59
CA ASP A 82 -20.15 2.24 2.26
C ASP A 82 -21.17 2.99 1.38
N PHE A 83 -22.43 2.98 1.81
CA PHE A 83 -23.52 3.65 1.09
C PHE A 83 -23.55 5.17 1.31
N GLY A 84 -22.64 5.69 2.14
CA GLY A 84 -22.60 7.09 2.54
C GLY A 84 -23.72 7.47 3.50
N VAL A 85 -23.73 8.74 3.88
CA VAL A 85 -24.76 9.36 4.73
C VAL A 85 -25.31 10.60 4.05
N GLN A 86 -26.59 10.90 4.28
CA GLN A 86 -27.14 12.17 3.80
C GLN A 86 -26.48 13.33 4.56
N PRO A 87 -26.00 14.37 3.87
CA PRO A 87 -25.46 15.54 4.53
C PRO A 87 -26.54 16.19 5.40
N THR A 88 -26.26 16.37 6.69
CA THR A 88 -27.07 17.26 7.53
C THR A 88 -26.85 18.70 7.09
N MET A 89 -27.88 19.54 7.21
CA MET A 89 -27.81 20.99 6.95
C MET A 89 -26.94 21.69 8.02
N GLY A 90 -25.64 21.41 7.99
CA GLY A 90 -24.58 22.12 8.70
C GLY A 90 -23.63 22.71 7.67
N ARG A 91 -23.02 23.84 8.01
CA ARG A 91 -22.08 24.58 7.16
C ARG A 91 -20.98 23.62 6.68
N VAL A 92 -20.99 23.29 5.39
CA VAL A 92 -19.86 22.62 4.74
C VAL A 92 -18.81 23.70 4.57
N GLU A 93 -17.83 23.74 5.46
CA GLU A 93 -16.62 24.52 5.22
C GLU A 93 -15.88 23.87 4.04
N PRO A 94 -15.52 24.62 2.98
CA PRO A 94 -14.71 24.08 1.91
C PRO A 94 -13.33 23.69 2.46
N ASP A 95 -12.90 22.46 2.24
CA ASP A 95 -11.54 22.06 2.58
C ASP A 95 -10.53 22.90 1.77
N GLY A 96 -9.75 23.73 2.46
CA GLY A 96 -8.54 24.35 1.90
C GLY A 96 -8.67 25.75 1.27
N GLN A 97 -9.53 26.63 1.81
CA GLN A 97 -9.42 28.08 1.57
C GLN A 97 -8.43 28.76 2.53
#